data_AF-F2PI32-F1
#
_entry.id   AF-F2PI32-F1
#
_cell.length_a   1.000
_cell.length_b   1.000
_cell.length_c   1.000
_cell.angle_alpha   90.00
_cell.angle_beta   90.00
_cell.angle_gamma   90.00
#
_symmetry.space_group_name_H-M   'P 1'
#
loop_
_entity.id
_entity.type
_entity.pdbx_description
1 polymer ?
#
loop_
_entity_poly.entity_id
_entity_poly.type
_entity_poly.pdbx_seq_one_letter_code
_entity_poly.pdbx_strand_id
1 'polypeptide(L)'
;MSYLAEPRWTLRLKNHNVTVLLLVSPVDAFDTIKATLLKALQIRGIKEINGKPVPDDAADIELGVPLDRNNLEKGWQPLAIPDGKTDKGAGKGKSSVFNSSPQGADLRDAQAIAFRFRKASERSAVKDGDLEMDLDDPGWDVLIPSYDDEDEDE
;
A
#
# COMPACT_ATOMS: atom_id res chain seq x y z
N MET A 1 1.52 -31.61 -21.75
CA MET A 1 1.56 -30.80 -20.52
C MET A 1 1.56 -29.34 -20.94
N SER A 2 0.41 -28.69 -20.88
CA SER A 2 0.28 -27.26 -21.19
C SER A 2 0.78 -26.48 -19.98
N TYR A 3 1.83 -25.68 -20.14
CA TYR A 3 2.24 -24.69 -19.15
C TYR A 3 1.12 -23.65 -19.07
N LEU A 4 0.32 -23.68 -18.00
CA LEU A 4 -0.51 -22.53 -17.67
C LEU A 4 0.45 -21.44 -17.20
N ALA A 5 0.59 -20.38 -17.98
CA ALA A 5 1.33 -19.20 -17.54
C ALA A 5 0.64 -18.68 -16.27
N GLU A 6 1.41 -18.55 -15.18
CA GLU A 6 0.88 -17.96 -13.96
C GLU A 6 0.40 -16.53 -14.25
N PRO A 7 -0.79 -16.14 -13.78
CA PRO A 7 -1.30 -14.79 -14.00
C PRO A 7 -0.33 -13.77 -13.42
N ARG A 8 -0.09 -12.68 -14.17
CA ARG A 8 0.71 -11.56 -13.71
C ARG A 8 -0.16 -10.32 -13.67
N TRP A 9 -0.13 -9.61 -12.54
CA TRP A 9 -0.82 -8.34 -12.36
C TRP A 9 0.18 -7.20 -12.30
N THR A 10 -0.22 -6.06 -12.83
CA THR A 10 0.46 -4.78 -12.64
C THR A 10 -0.18 -4.07 -11.46
N LEU A 11 0.58 -3.78 -10.41
CA LEU A 11 0.13 -2.92 -9.31
C LEU A 11 0.67 -1.51 -9.51
N ARG A 12 -0.17 -0.50 -9.31
CA ARG A 12 0.21 0.92 -9.36
C ARG A 12 0.41 1.46 -7.95
N LEU A 13 1.65 1.37 -7.45
CA LEU A 13 2.02 1.79 -6.10
C LEU A 13 2.29 3.30 -6.09
N LYS A 14 1.52 4.06 -5.32
CA LYS A 14 1.52 5.52 -5.30
C LYS A 14 2.00 6.09 -3.97
N ASN A 15 2.86 7.11 -4.03
CA ASN A 15 3.28 7.92 -2.88
C ASN A 15 3.68 9.31 -3.40
N HIS A 16 3.05 10.35 -2.89
CA HIS A 16 3.14 11.72 -3.34
C HIS A 16 2.89 11.80 -4.85
N ASN A 17 3.85 12.34 -5.61
CA ASN A 17 3.87 12.37 -7.08
C ASN A 17 4.54 11.12 -7.72
N VAL A 18 5.01 10.15 -6.92
CA VAL A 18 5.68 8.94 -7.39
C VAL A 18 4.66 7.84 -7.64
N THR A 19 4.75 7.21 -8.81
CA THR A 19 4.06 5.94 -9.11
C THR A 19 5.07 4.88 -9.53
N VAL A 20 5.11 3.76 -8.81
CA VAL A 20 5.91 2.58 -9.15
C VAL A 20 4.97 1.52 -9.73
N LEU A 21 5.31 1.02 -10.91
CA LEU A 21 4.60 -0.09 -11.55
C LEU A 21 5.36 -1.39 -11.28
N LEU A 22 4.73 -2.32 -10.56
CA LEU A 22 5.31 -3.65 -10.32
C LEU A 22 4.48 -4.74 -10.99
N LEU A 23 5.16 -5.62 -11.71
CA LEU A 23 4.58 -6.86 -12.23
C LEU A 23 4.74 -7.97 -11.19
N VAL A 24 3.64 -8.42 -10.60
CA VAL A 24 3.63 -9.36 -9.47
C VAL A 24 2.76 -10.59 -9.79
N SER A 25 2.97 -11.69 -9.07
CA SER A 25 1.96 -12.75 -9.02
C SER A 25 0.81 -12.32 -8.10
N PRO A 26 -0.46 -12.56 -8.46
CA PRO A 26 -1.61 -12.24 -7.60
C PRO A 26 -1.61 -12.99 -6.26
N VAL A 27 -0.84 -14.08 -6.17
CA VAL A 27 -0.71 -14.91 -4.97
C VAL A 27 0.59 -14.66 -4.20
N ASP A 28 1.46 -13.75 -4.67
CA ASP A 28 2.68 -13.39 -3.94
C ASP A 28 2.33 -12.76 -2.59
N ALA A 29 3.16 -13.06 -1.57
CA ALA A 29 3.05 -12.42 -0.27
C ALA A 29 3.34 -10.92 -0.39
N PHE A 30 2.62 -10.09 0.36
CA PHE A 30 2.88 -8.64 0.38
C PHE A 30 4.29 -8.28 0.82
N ASP A 31 4.93 -9.08 1.68
CA ASP A 31 6.33 -8.86 2.08
C ASP A 31 7.28 -8.93 0.87
N THR A 32 7.05 -9.88 -0.04
CA THR A 32 7.79 -9.99 -1.30
C THR A 32 7.56 -8.75 -2.18
N ILE A 33 6.33 -8.25 -2.23
CA ILE A 33 5.98 -7.05 -2.99
C ILE A 33 6.64 -5.80 -2.39
N LYS A 34 6.64 -5.64 -1.06
CA LYS A 34 7.32 -4.55 -0.36
C LYS A 34 8.83 -4.60 -0.58
N ALA A 35 9.45 -5.78 -0.50
CA ALA A 35 10.88 -5.96 -0.79
C ALA A 35 11.21 -5.60 -2.24
N THR A 36 10.34 -5.98 -3.18
CA THR A 36 10.50 -5.63 -4.61
C THR A 36 10.34 -4.13 -4.85
N LEU A 37 9.37 -3.48 -4.19
CA LEU A 37 9.19 -2.03 -4.21
C LEU A 37 10.43 -1.31 -3.69
N LEU A 38 10.93 -1.71 -2.51
CA LEU A 38 12.12 -1.12 -1.90
C LEU A 38 13.32 -1.24 -2.84
N LYS A 39 13.56 -2.44 -3.37
CA LYS A 39 14.63 -2.69 -4.33
C LYS A 39 14.49 -1.82 -5.59
N ALA A 40 13.27 -1.64 -6.10
CA ALA A 40 13.02 -0.80 -7.27
C ALA A 40 13.35 0.68 -7.00
N LEU A 41 12.97 1.21 -5.83
CA LEU A 41 13.32 2.56 -5.40
C LEU A 41 14.85 2.74 -5.31
N GLN A 42 15.54 1.79 -4.68
CA GLN A 42 17.00 1.80 -4.52
C GLN A 42 17.74 1.72 -5.87
N ILE A 43 17.33 0.83 -6.77
CA ILE A 43 17.93 0.70 -8.12
C ILE A 43 17.76 1.98 -8.92
N ARG A 44 16.65 2.70 -8.74
CA ARG A 44 16.39 3.99 -9.37
C ARG A 44 17.11 5.15 -8.67
N GLY A 45 17.80 4.91 -7.56
CA GLY A 45 18.49 5.95 -6.80
C GLY A 45 17.55 6.91 -6.08
N ILE A 46 16.29 6.52 -5.85
CA ILE A 46 15.33 7.31 -5.08
C ILE A 46 15.71 7.18 -3.60
N LYS A 47 16.09 8.30 -2.98
CA LYS A 47 16.54 8.35 -1.58
C LYS A 47 15.47 8.87 -0.63
N GLU A 48 14.53 9.65 -1.13
CA GLU A 48 13.42 10.21 -0.36
C GLU A 48 12.22 10.48 -1.27
N ILE A 49 11.03 10.57 -0.68
CA ILE A 49 9.79 10.99 -1.34
C ILE A 49 9.12 12.01 -0.41
N ASN A 50 8.90 13.23 -0.91
CA ASN A 50 8.34 14.35 -0.13
C ASN A 50 9.01 14.55 1.26
N GLY A 51 10.34 14.57 1.28
CA GLY A 51 11.13 14.74 2.51
C GLY A 51 11.15 13.51 3.45
N LYS A 52 10.47 12.42 3.11
CA LYS A 52 10.53 11.15 3.86
C LYS A 52 11.61 10.23 3.24
N PRO A 53 12.65 9.85 3.99
CA PRO A 53 13.71 8.98 3.46
C PRO A 53 13.18 7.58 3.15
N VAL A 54 13.67 6.98 2.07
CA VAL A 54 13.42 5.57 1.74
C VAL A 54 14.04 4.71 2.85
N PRO A 55 13.28 3.77 3.45
CA PRO A 55 13.77 2.96 4.57
C PRO A 55 14.80 1.92 4.12
N ASP A 56 15.59 1.40 5.06
CA ASP A 56 16.50 0.28 4.81
C ASP A 56 15.79 -1.08 4.85
N ASP A 57 14.66 -1.17 5.55
CA ASP A 57 13.85 -2.38 5.71
C ASP A 57 12.47 -2.24 5.04
N ALA A 58 12.06 -3.28 4.31
CA ALA A 58 10.75 -3.35 3.67
C ALA A 58 9.59 -3.44 4.68
N ALA A 59 9.85 -3.87 5.93
CA ALA A 59 8.87 -3.88 7.02
C ALA A 59 8.40 -2.48 7.44
N ASP A 60 9.17 -1.45 7.11
CA ASP A 60 8.82 -0.03 7.32
C ASP A 60 8.00 0.56 6.17
N ILE A 61 7.57 -0.28 5.21
CA ILE A 61 6.64 0.10 4.15
C ILE A 61 5.23 -0.37 4.52
N GLU A 62 4.31 0.58 4.56
CA GLU A 62 2.88 0.32 4.68
C GLU A 62 2.20 0.42 3.32
N LEU A 63 1.17 -0.40 3.12
CA LEU A 63 0.34 -0.39 1.92
C LEU A 63 -1.07 0.06 2.29
N GLY A 64 -1.70 0.83 1.40
CA GLY A 64 -3.05 1.33 1.55
C GLY A 64 -3.89 1.00 0.33
N VAL A 65 -5.15 0.61 0.55
CA VAL A 65 -6.13 0.41 -0.53
C VAL A 65 -7.06 1.60 -0.63
N PRO A 66 -7.54 1.95 -1.83
CA PRO A 66 -8.45 3.08 -1.99
C PRO A 66 -9.77 2.78 -1.28
N LEU A 67 -10.34 3.81 -0.64
CA LEU A 67 -11.69 3.74 -0.06
C LEU A 67 -12.76 3.53 -1.14
N ASP A 68 -12.53 4.07 -2.33
CA ASP A 68 -13.33 3.83 -3.53
C ASP A 68 -12.40 3.63 -4.74
N ARG A 69 -12.44 2.43 -5.34
CA ARG A 69 -11.58 2.08 -6.47
C ARG A 69 -11.88 2.90 -7.73
N ASN A 70 -13.08 3.48 -7.82
CA ASN A 70 -13.50 4.32 -8.93
C ASN A 70 -13.27 5.82 -8.67
N ASN A 71 -12.96 6.20 -7.42
CA ASN A 71 -12.66 7.58 -7.05
C ASN A 71 -11.55 7.62 -5.99
N LEU A 72 -10.31 7.80 -6.46
CA LEU A 72 -9.12 7.83 -5.61
C LEU A 72 -9.04 9.07 -4.70
N GLU A 73 -9.79 10.13 -5.00
CA GLU A 73 -9.84 11.36 -4.18
C GLU A 73 -10.53 11.13 -2.85
N LYS A 74 -11.36 10.08 -2.75
CA LYS A 74 -11.97 9.67 -1.48
C LYS A 74 -10.95 9.17 -0.46
N GLY A 75 -9.70 8.98 -0.87
CA GLY A 75 -8.60 8.62 0.01
C GLY A 75 -8.38 7.11 0.12
N TRP A 76 -7.61 6.73 1.14
CA TRP A 76 -7.03 5.41 1.29
C TRP A 76 -7.17 4.92 2.72
N GLN A 77 -7.28 3.61 2.90
CA GLN A 77 -7.25 2.95 4.20
C GLN A 77 -6.07 1.98 4.27
N PRO A 78 -5.48 1.78 5.46
CA PRO A 78 -4.44 0.77 5.63
C PRO A 78 -4.89 -0.61 5.17
N LEU A 79 -4.04 -1.26 4.38
CA LEU A 79 -4.22 -2.65 4.05
C LEU A 79 -3.78 -3.47 5.26
N ALA A 80 -4.75 -4.05 5.98
CA ALA A 80 -4.44 -5.01 7.02
C ALA A 80 -3.75 -6.22 6.39
N ILE A 81 -2.49 -6.45 6.74
CA ILE A 81 -1.71 -7.63 6.35
C ILE A 81 -1.44 -8.39 7.65
N PRO A 82 -1.71 -9.71 7.74
CA PRO A 82 -1.45 -10.44 8.98
C PRO A 82 0.06 -10.53 9.19
N ASP A 83 0.56 -9.84 10.21
CA ASP A 83 1.91 -10.08 10.69
C ASP A 83 1.90 -11.44 11.38
N GLY A 84 2.69 -12.40 10.90
CA GLY A 84 2.79 -13.76 11.47
C GLY A 84 3.29 -13.84 12.92
N LYS A 85 3.27 -12.73 13.67
CA LYS A 85 3.70 -12.56 15.05
C LYS A 85 2.70 -11.70 15.83
N THR A 86 1.47 -12.17 16.06
CA THR A 86 0.69 -11.71 17.23
C THR A 86 -0.18 -12.84 17.79
N ASP A 87 -0.02 -13.01 19.09
CA ASP A 87 -0.74 -13.92 19.97
C ASP A 87 -2.26 -13.66 19.99
N LYS A 88 -2.98 -14.70 20.43
CA LYS A 88 -4.42 -14.72 20.67
C LYS A 88 -4.89 -13.49 21.47
N GLY A 89 -5.52 -12.54 20.79
CA GLY A 89 -6.23 -11.40 21.39
C GLY A 89 -7.51 -11.10 20.63
N ALA A 90 -8.63 -11.11 21.35
CA ALA A 90 -9.98 -11.07 20.79
C ALA A 90 -10.33 -9.72 20.15
N GLY A 91 -10.63 -9.73 18.85
CA GLY A 91 -11.23 -8.61 18.12
C GLY A 91 -12.15 -9.13 17.02
N LYS A 92 -13.45 -8.91 17.17
CA LYS A 92 -14.52 -9.42 16.29
C LYS A 92 -14.52 -8.62 14.98
N GLY A 93 -13.69 -9.01 14.01
CA GLY A 93 -13.62 -8.34 12.71
C GLY A 93 -12.88 -9.17 11.66
N LYS A 94 -13.51 -10.26 11.18
CA LYS A 94 -13.16 -11.03 9.96
C LYS A 94 -11.66 -11.08 9.59
N SER A 95 -10.77 -11.38 10.54
CA SER A 95 -9.38 -11.72 10.25
C SER A 95 -9.30 -13.23 9.98
N SER A 96 -9.15 -13.57 8.71
CA SER A 96 -8.95 -14.95 8.30
C SER A 96 -8.09 -14.90 7.06
N VAL A 97 -6.76 -15.02 7.19
CA VAL A 97 -5.79 -15.66 6.26
C VAL A 97 -5.79 -15.24 4.76
N PHE A 98 -6.77 -14.49 4.28
CA PHE A 98 -7.01 -14.17 2.88
C PHE A 98 -6.29 -12.89 2.48
N ASN A 99 -5.95 -11.97 3.38
CA ASN A 99 -5.31 -10.70 3.07
C ASN A 99 -3.76 -10.74 2.95
N SER A 100 -3.14 -11.90 2.77
CA SER A 100 -1.66 -12.00 2.67
C SER A 100 -1.12 -11.77 1.26
N SER A 101 -1.98 -11.75 0.24
CA SER A 101 -1.62 -11.55 -1.18
C SER A 101 -2.57 -10.60 -1.90
N PRO A 102 -2.21 -10.04 -3.07
CA PRO A 102 -3.08 -9.15 -3.84
C PRO A 102 -4.47 -9.72 -4.10
N GLN A 103 -4.56 -10.96 -4.60
CA GLN A 103 -5.84 -11.58 -4.91
C GLN A 103 -6.67 -11.83 -3.66
N GLY A 104 -6.05 -12.29 -2.58
CA GLY A 104 -6.80 -12.58 -1.37
C GLY A 104 -7.23 -11.31 -0.60
N ALA A 105 -6.52 -10.20 -0.79
CA ALA A 105 -6.95 -8.86 -0.37
C ALA A 105 -7.98 -8.22 -1.32
N ASP A 106 -8.53 -8.99 -2.25
CA ASP A 106 -9.51 -8.57 -3.26
C ASP A 106 -9.00 -7.47 -4.21
N LEU A 107 -7.68 -7.33 -4.38
CA LEU A 107 -7.11 -6.44 -5.38
C LEU A 107 -7.35 -6.99 -6.80
N ARG A 108 -7.15 -6.13 -7.79
CA ARG A 108 -7.27 -6.45 -9.22
C ARG A 108 -6.03 -5.99 -9.98
N ASP A 109 -5.89 -6.52 -11.18
CA ASP A 109 -4.89 -6.02 -12.12
C ASP A 109 -5.08 -4.51 -12.38
N ALA A 110 -3.97 -3.80 -12.57
CA ALA A 110 -3.87 -2.36 -12.68
C ALA A 110 -4.46 -1.55 -11.51
N GLN A 111 -4.79 -2.17 -10.37
CA GLN A 111 -5.33 -1.43 -9.23
C GLN A 111 -4.30 -0.49 -8.61
N ALA A 112 -4.75 0.70 -8.22
CA ALA A 112 -3.93 1.65 -7.47
C ALA A 112 -3.85 1.25 -5.99
N ILE A 113 -2.66 1.37 -5.42
CA ILE A 113 -2.35 1.05 -4.03
C ILE A 113 -1.47 2.20 -3.52
N ALA A 114 -1.79 2.78 -2.37
CA ALA A 114 -0.91 3.74 -1.73
C ALA A 114 0.24 3.03 -1.01
N PHE A 115 1.41 3.65 -0.93
CA PHE A 115 2.45 3.22 -0.01
C PHE A 115 3.01 4.42 0.75
N ARG A 116 3.53 4.17 1.96
CA ARG A 116 4.23 5.17 2.77
C ARG A 116 5.33 4.51 3.57
N PHE A 117 6.30 5.32 3.99
CA PHE A 117 7.35 4.90 4.93
C PHE A 117 6.90 5.25 6.34
N ARG A 118 6.75 4.23 7.21
CA ARG A 118 6.35 4.39 8.62
C ARG A 118 6.94 3.23 9.43
N LYS A 119 7.65 3.55 10.51
CA LYS A 119 8.29 2.54 11.36
C LYS A 119 7.26 1.82 12.23
N ALA A 120 7.57 0.60 12.63
CA ALA A 120 6.73 -0.17 13.57
C ALA A 120 6.44 0.60 14.88
N SER A 121 7.43 1.31 15.41
CA SER A 121 7.28 2.13 16.64
C SER A 121 6.28 3.28 16.47
N GLU A 122 6.14 3.81 15.26
CA GLU A 122 5.21 4.90 14.95
C GLU A 122 3.79 4.39 14.77
N ARG A 123 3.58 3.08 14.55
CA ARG A 123 2.26 2.44 14.46
C ARG A 123 1.62 2.19 15.82
N SER A 124 2.43 2.01 16.88
CA SER A 124 1.99 1.49 18.18
C SER A 124 1.58 2.56 19.19
N ALA A 125 1.41 3.82 18.79
CA ALA A 125 0.81 4.84 19.65
C ALA A 125 -0.64 4.53 20.03
N VAL A 126 -1.28 3.57 19.35
CA VAL A 126 -2.60 3.03 19.70
C VAL A 126 -2.47 2.11 20.92
N LYS A 127 -2.44 2.71 22.12
CA LYS A 127 -2.59 1.98 23.38
C LYS A 127 -4.08 1.87 23.72
N ASP A 128 -4.46 0.62 23.94
CA ASP A 128 -5.71 0.10 24.50
C ASP A 128 -6.58 1.10 25.27
N GLY A 129 -7.79 1.36 24.75
CA GLY A 129 -8.93 1.80 25.57
C GLY A 129 -9.54 3.17 25.29
N ASP A 130 -9.01 3.98 24.38
CA ASP A 130 -9.66 5.23 24.00
C ASP A 130 -9.96 5.26 22.50
N LEU A 131 -11.12 5.83 22.13
CA LEU A 131 -11.50 6.12 20.75
C LEU A 131 -10.72 7.32 20.22
N GLU A 132 -9.46 7.45 20.64
CA GLU A 132 -8.55 8.45 20.12
C GLU A 132 -8.14 7.94 18.75
N MET A 133 -8.73 8.56 17.72
CA MET A 133 -8.17 8.54 16.37
C MET A 133 -6.66 8.69 16.51
N ASP A 134 -5.86 8.01 15.69
CA ASP A 134 -4.41 8.28 15.59
C ASP A 134 -4.26 9.72 15.11
N LEU A 135 -4.39 10.69 16.03
CA LEU A 135 -4.48 12.14 15.77
C LEU A 135 -3.18 12.62 15.12
N ASP A 136 -2.13 11.83 15.27
CA ASP A 136 -0.80 12.03 14.70
C ASP A 136 -0.57 11.23 13.40
N ASP A 137 -1.55 10.48 12.86
CA ASP A 137 -1.39 9.85 11.55
C ASP A 137 -1.44 10.95 10.45
N PRO A 138 -0.32 11.21 9.74
CA PRO A 138 -0.30 12.18 8.65
C PRO A 138 -1.13 11.74 7.44
N GLY A 139 -1.71 10.54 7.47
CA GLY A 139 -2.53 9.97 6.40
C GLY A 139 -1.68 9.45 5.24
N TRP A 140 -2.33 9.41 4.08
CA TRP A 140 -1.73 8.95 2.82
C TRP A 140 -1.48 10.15 1.92
N ASP A 141 -0.20 10.50 1.76
CA ASP A 141 0.24 11.52 0.83
C ASP A 141 0.23 10.91 -0.57
N VAL A 142 -0.87 10.99 -1.31
CA VAL A 142 -0.96 10.55 -2.70
C VAL A 142 -1.57 11.68 -3.51
N LEU A 143 -0.84 12.19 -4.50
CA LEU A 143 -1.36 13.18 -5.42
C LEU A 143 -2.12 12.49 -6.55
N ILE A 144 -3.38 12.88 -6.71
CA ILE A 144 -4.21 12.48 -7.84
C ILE A 144 -4.12 13.59 -8.87
N PRO A 145 -3.55 13.33 -10.06
CA PRO A 145 -3.56 14.32 -11.13
C PRO A 145 -5.00 14.64 -11.51
N SER A 146 -5.39 15.92 -11.46
CA SER A 146 -6.55 16.43 -12.16
C SER A 146 -6.12 16.80 -13.58
N TYR A 147 -6.97 16.52 -14.56
CA TYR A 147 -6.91 17.21 -15.84
C TYR A 147 -7.68 18.52 -15.63
N ASP A 148 -6.97 19.65 -15.61
CA ASP A 148 -7.61 20.94 -15.84
C ASP A 148 -7.88 21.00 -17.34
N ASP A 149 -9.10 20.66 -17.75
CA ASP A 149 -9.57 20.88 -19.12
C ASP A 149 -9.83 22.39 -19.30
N GLU A 150 -8.79 23.22 -19.21
CA GLU A 150 -8.80 24.61 -19.67
C GLU A 150 -8.38 24.67 -21.14
N ASP A 151 -9.16 24.03 -22.01
CA ASP A 151 -9.25 24.42 -23.42
C ASP A 151 -10.53 25.27 -23.54
N GLU A 152 -10.49 26.48 -22.95
CA GLU A 152 -11.54 27.49 -23.08
C GLU A 152 -11.37 28.17 -24.46
N ASP A 153 -12.17 27.70 -25.42
CA ASP A 153 -12.62 28.35 -26.67
C ASP A 153 -11.72 29.44 -27.30
N GLU A 154 -11.06 29.12 -28.43
CA GLU A 154 -10.65 30.10 -29.46
C GLU A 154 -11.48 29.94 -30.75
#